data_AF-A0A948W2R6-F1
#
_entry.id   AF-A0A948W2R6-F1
#
_cell.length_a   1.000
_cell.length_b   1.000
_cell.length_c   1.000
_cell.angle_alpha   90.00
_cell.angle_beta   90.00
_cell.angle_gamma   90.00
#
_symmetry.space_group_name_H-M   'P 1'
#
loop_
_entity.id
_entity.type
_entity.pdbx_description
1 polymer ?
#
loop_
_entity_poly.entity_id
_entity_poly.type
_entity_poly.pdbx_seq_one_letter_code
_entity_poly.pdbx_strand_id
1 'polypeptide(L)'
;MSEGLSKSPQELRDEFFKMQSRDDIAKLLELTTKQLNFHLYVLPSEKKYKVFTVPKKSGGTRQISAPASPIKIIQRKLKQVLETIYNPKPATHGFVAGRSIISNARLHKKRRYVLNIDLENFFSTIHFGRVRGMFMGNPYNLNNEVSTILAQICCHDKVLPQGAPTSPIISNMICARLDAKLQQLAKKHQCTYSRYADD
;
A
#
# COMPACT_ATOMS: atom_id res chain seq x y z
N MET A 1 21.38 -2.23 7.80
CA MET A 1 20.06 -2.45 8.45
C MET A 1 19.50 -3.73 7.89
N SER A 2 19.07 -4.68 8.75
CA SER A 2 18.35 -5.88 8.30
C SER A 2 17.03 -5.48 7.62
N GLU A 3 16.58 -6.27 6.65
CA GLU A 3 15.28 -6.06 5.97
C GLU A 3 14.11 -6.74 6.70
N GLY A 4 14.39 -7.76 7.51
CA GLY A 4 13.39 -8.48 8.30
C GLY A 4 13.14 -7.82 9.65
N LEU A 5 11.93 -8.00 10.17
CA LEU A 5 11.58 -7.75 11.56
C LEU A 5 11.79 -9.03 12.39
N SER A 6 12.28 -8.87 13.61
CA SER A 6 12.54 -9.98 14.56
C SER A 6 11.30 -10.42 15.33
N LYS A 7 10.32 -9.52 15.50
CA LYS A 7 9.05 -9.80 16.21
C LYS A 7 8.14 -10.70 15.40
N SER A 8 7.34 -11.50 16.10
CA SER A 8 6.32 -12.35 15.48
C SER A 8 5.19 -11.52 14.84
N PRO A 9 4.43 -12.10 13.89
CA PRO A 9 3.31 -11.38 13.25
C PRO A 9 2.25 -10.87 14.23
N GLN A 10 2.00 -11.62 15.32
CA GLN A 10 1.03 -11.23 16.33
C GLN A 10 1.52 -10.04 17.16
N GLU A 11 2.79 -10.05 17.59
CA GLU A 11 3.39 -8.92 18.30
C GLU A 11 3.40 -7.66 17.44
N LEU A 12 3.75 -7.77 16.15
CA LEU A 12 3.71 -6.64 15.21
C LEU A 12 2.30 -6.07 15.07
N ARG A 13 1.29 -6.94 15.00
CA ARG A 13 -0.12 -6.54 14.94
C ARG A 13 -0.53 -5.78 16.20
N ASP A 14 -0.20 -6.32 17.38
CA ASP A 14 -0.60 -5.72 18.65
C ASP A 14 0.11 -4.40 18.92
N GLU A 15 1.41 -4.30 18.60
CA GLU A 15 2.14 -3.03 18.67
C GLU A 15 1.57 -1.99 17.70
N PHE A 16 1.20 -2.39 16.48
CA PHE A 16 0.66 -1.46 15.48
C PHE A 16 -0.58 -0.73 15.99
N PHE A 17 -1.54 -1.44 16.60
CA PHE A 17 -2.78 -0.83 17.11
C PHE A 17 -2.58 -0.02 18.40
N LYS A 18 -1.45 -0.19 19.09
CA LYS A 18 -1.12 0.54 20.32
C LYS A 18 -0.28 1.79 20.08
N MET A 19 0.25 2.01 18.88
CA MET A 19 1.12 3.15 18.58
C MET A 19 0.42 4.48 18.87
N GLN A 20 1.08 5.35 19.62
CA GLN A 20 0.62 6.71 19.91
C GLN A 20 1.62 7.79 19.51
N SER A 21 2.87 7.43 19.24
CA SER A 21 3.94 8.38 19.02
C SER A 21 4.88 7.96 17.90
N ARG A 22 5.74 8.89 17.48
CA ARG A 22 6.89 8.58 16.61
C ARG A 22 7.80 7.49 17.16
N ASP A 23 8.03 7.47 18.47
CA ASP A 23 8.94 6.50 19.11
C ASP A 23 8.39 5.08 18.97
N ASP A 24 7.07 4.93 19.05
CA ASP A 24 6.41 3.64 18.82
C ASP A 24 6.64 3.14 17.38
N ILE A 25 6.57 4.03 16.39
CA ILE A 25 6.86 3.67 14.99
C ILE A 25 8.32 3.25 14.83
N ALA A 26 9.24 4.00 15.43
CA ALA A 26 10.66 3.67 15.37
C ALA A 26 10.92 2.29 15.99
N LYS A 27 10.34 2.02 17.18
CA LYS A 27 10.44 0.73 17.86
C LYS A 27 9.79 -0.42 17.06
N LEU A 28 8.62 -0.19 16.48
CA LEU A 28 7.91 -1.16 15.63
C LEU A 28 8.77 -1.56 14.42
N LEU A 29 9.46 -0.59 13.81
CA LEU A 29 10.33 -0.80 12.66
C LEU A 29 11.78 -1.18 13.03
N GLU A 30 12.07 -1.38 14.32
CA GLU A 30 13.41 -1.67 14.86
C GLU A 30 14.46 -0.67 14.37
N LEU A 31 14.13 0.60 14.55
CA LEU A 31 14.96 1.76 14.28
C LEU A 31 15.04 2.59 15.55
N THR A 32 16.10 3.39 15.67
CA THR A 32 16.11 4.49 16.63
C THR A 32 15.26 5.65 16.09
N THR A 33 14.65 6.44 16.97
CA THR A 33 13.92 7.66 16.60
C THR A 33 14.81 8.62 15.80
N LYS A 34 16.10 8.69 16.13
CA LYS A 34 17.09 9.47 15.39
C LYS A 34 17.24 9.02 13.95
N GLN A 35 17.33 7.70 13.70
CA GLN A 35 17.40 7.15 12.34
C GLN A 35 16.11 7.44 11.57
N LEU A 36 14.94 7.22 12.19
CA LEU A 36 13.66 7.51 11.55
C LEU A 36 13.55 8.99 11.15
N ASN A 37 13.86 9.90 12.08
CA ASN A 37 13.84 11.34 11.83
C ASN A 37 14.83 11.75 10.74
N PHE A 38 16.04 11.21 10.77
CA PHE A 38 17.04 11.51 9.76
C PHE A 38 16.53 11.12 8.37
N HIS A 39 16.00 9.91 8.21
CA HIS A 39 15.53 9.43 6.92
C HIS A 39 14.27 10.14 6.42
N LEU A 40 13.37 10.57 7.32
CA LEU A 40 12.14 11.25 6.92
C LEU A 40 12.31 12.75 6.71
N TYR A 41 13.05 13.44 7.55
CA TYR A 41 13.08 14.92 7.59
C TYR A 41 14.40 15.54 7.19
N VAL A 42 15.54 14.88 7.45
CA VAL A 42 16.88 15.45 7.21
C VAL A 42 17.42 15.06 5.84
N LEU A 43 17.21 13.81 5.42
CA LEU A 43 17.69 13.33 4.13
C LEU A 43 16.99 14.12 3.00
N PRO A 44 17.72 14.65 2.00
CA PRO A 44 17.12 15.32 0.85
C PRO A 44 16.25 14.38 0.01
N SER A 45 15.24 14.92 -0.67
CA SER A 45 14.25 14.12 -1.42
C SER A 45 14.91 13.31 -2.55
N GLU A 46 15.91 13.90 -3.21
CA GLU A 46 16.67 13.33 -4.33
C GLU A 46 17.52 12.13 -3.88
N LYS A 47 17.86 12.07 -2.58
CA LYS A 47 18.56 10.92 -1.99
C LYS A 47 17.59 9.85 -1.48
N LYS A 48 16.30 10.15 -1.38
CA LYS A 48 15.26 9.19 -0.96
C LYS A 48 14.75 8.36 -2.12
N TYR A 49 14.65 8.92 -3.32
CA TYR A 49 14.08 8.27 -4.48
C TYR A 49 14.91 8.50 -5.74
N LYS A 50 15.01 7.44 -6.55
CA LYS A 50 15.53 7.51 -7.91
C LYS A 50 14.35 7.46 -8.88
N VAL A 51 14.20 8.52 -9.66
CA VAL A 51 13.18 8.64 -10.69
C VAL A 51 13.75 8.20 -12.03
N PHE A 52 13.03 7.34 -12.75
CA PHE A 52 13.41 6.90 -14.10
C PHE A 52 12.15 6.54 -14.90
N THR A 53 12.28 6.49 -16.22
CA THR A 53 11.17 6.16 -17.13
C THR A 53 11.31 4.77 -17.69
N VAL A 54 10.20 4.05 -17.80
CA VAL A 54 10.11 2.72 -18.43
C VAL A 54 9.07 2.77 -19.56
N PRO A 55 9.34 2.18 -20.74
CA PRO A 55 8.35 2.14 -21.83
C PRO A 55 7.13 1.30 -21.44
N LYS A 56 5.93 1.77 -21.79
CA LYS A 56 4.69 0.99 -21.68
C LYS A 56 4.57 0.04 -22.87
N LYS A 57 3.97 -1.13 -22.65
CA LYS A 57 3.65 -2.08 -23.75
C LYS A 57 2.70 -1.49 -24.80
N SER A 58 1.82 -0.58 -24.38
CA SER A 58 0.84 0.11 -25.22
C SER A 58 1.38 1.39 -25.89
N GLY A 59 2.67 1.69 -25.73
CA GLY A 59 3.27 2.96 -26.18
C GLY A 59 3.30 4.04 -25.10
N GLY A 60 4.24 4.97 -25.22
CA GLY A 60 4.53 6.01 -24.22
C GLY A 60 5.43 5.52 -23.07
N THR A 61 5.61 6.35 -22.06
CA THR A 61 6.48 6.08 -20.92
C THR A 61 5.71 6.07 -19.60
N ARG A 62 6.28 5.38 -18.61
CA ARG A 62 5.82 5.38 -17.23
C ARG A 62 6.96 5.84 -16.34
N GLN A 63 6.73 6.90 -15.57
CA GLN A 63 7.66 7.34 -14.56
C GLN A 63 7.58 6.40 -13.35
N ILE A 64 8.73 5.87 -12.93
CA ILE A 64 8.90 5.04 -11.75
C ILE A 64 9.75 5.82 -10.75
N SER A 65 9.26 5.90 -9.52
CA SER A 65 9.97 6.52 -8.39
C SER A 65 10.34 5.42 -7.42
N ALA A 66 11.54 4.85 -7.59
CA ALA A 66 12.01 3.75 -6.75
C ALA A 66 12.74 4.31 -5.52
N PRO A 67 12.43 3.84 -4.30
CA PRO A 67 13.10 4.29 -3.09
C PRO A 67 14.58 3.84 -3.09
N ALA A 68 15.46 4.70 -2.58
CA ALA A 68 16.84 4.38 -2.25
C ALA A 68 16.90 3.39 -1.09
N SER A 69 18.04 2.69 -0.94
CA SER A 69 18.18 1.56 -0.01
C SER A 69 17.68 1.84 1.42
N PRO A 70 17.99 2.98 2.08
CA PRO A 70 17.49 3.23 3.44
C PRO A 70 15.96 3.31 3.52
N ILE A 71 15.33 4.10 2.65
CA ILE A 71 13.85 4.25 2.60
C ILE A 71 13.20 2.92 2.20
N LYS A 72 13.80 2.19 1.26
CA LYS A 72 13.33 0.89 0.81
C LYS A 72 13.29 -0.12 1.96
N ILE A 73 14.30 -0.13 2.84
CA ILE A 73 14.33 -1.00 4.02
C ILE A 73 13.20 -0.63 4.99
N ILE A 74 13.02 0.65 5.30
CA ILE A 74 11.92 1.13 6.16
C ILE A 74 10.56 0.71 5.59
N GLN A 75 10.36 0.88 4.28
CA GLN A 75 9.13 0.48 3.61
C GLN A 75 8.93 -1.03 3.55
N ARG A 76 10.00 -1.83 3.39
CA ARG A 76 9.92 -3.30 3.45
C ARG A 76 9.52 -3.80 4.84
N LYS A 77 10.04 -3.18 5.90
CA LYS A 77 9.63 -3.47 7.27
C LYS A 77 8.19 -3.06 7.52
N LEU A 78 7.79 -1.86 7.11
CA LEU A 78 6.41 -1.42 7.24
C LEU A 78 5.46 -2.33 6.45
N LYS A 79 5.83 -2.76 5.24
CA LYS A 79 5.06 -3.73 4.45
C LYS A 79 4.79 -5.01 5.24
N GLN A 80 5.79 -5.57 5.92
CA GLN A 80 5.60 -6.77 6.75
C GLN A 80 4.56 -6.53 7.84
N VAL A 81 4.61 -5.38 8.54
CA VAL A 81 3.59 -5.03 9.53
C VAL A 81 2.21 -4.88 8.88
N LEU A 82 2.12 -4.17 7.75
CA LEU A 82 0.85 -3.98 7.05
C LEU A 82 0.24 -5.33 6.61
N GLU A 83 1.06 -6.31 6.24
CA GLU A 83 0.60 -7.66 5.90
C GLU A 83 0.00 -8.40 7.11
N THR A 84 0.39 -8.08 8.35
CA THR A 84 -0.21 -8.71 9.55
C THR A 84 -1.57 -8.09 9.94
N ILE A 85 -1.80 -6.82 9.57
CA ILE A 85 -3.05 -6.11 9.90
C ILE A 85 -4.07 -6.09 8.76
N TYR A 86 -3.64 -6.26 7.51
CA TYR A 86 -4.51 -6.18 6.35
C TYR A 86 -5.30 -7.47 6.16
N ASN A 87 -6.63 -7.35 6.05
CA ASN A 87 -7.51 -8.44 5.66
C ASN A 87 -8.08 -8.17 4.25
N PRO A 88 -7.55 -8.81 3.19
CA PRO A 88 -8.00 -8.59 1.82
C PRO A 88 -9.47 -8.95 1.62
N LYS A 89 -10.20 -8.13 0.86
CA LYS A 89 -11.56 -8.49 0.44
C LYS A 89 -11.52 -9.70 -0.50
N PRO A 90 -12.54 -10.57 -0.53
CA PRO A 90 -12.56 -11.74 -1.40
C PRO A 90 -12.31 -11.42 -2.88
N ALA A 91 -12.78 -10.26 -3.35
CA ALA A 91 -12.62 -9.80 -4.72
C ALA A 91 -11.21 -9.26 -5.06
N THR A 92 -10.31 -9.06 -4.10
CA THR A 92 -9.01 -8.42 -4.33
C THR A 92 -7.92 -9.44 -4.67
N HIS A 93 -7.44 -9.53 -5.90
CA HIS A 93 -6.43 -10.52 -6.31
C HIS A 93 -5.03 -9.94 -6.50
N GLY A 94 -4.92 -8.67 -6.86
CA GLY A 94 -3.62 -8.02 -7.06
C GLY A 94 -2.87 -7.88 -5.74
N PHE A 95 -1.58 -8.21 -5.72
CA PHE A 95 -0.69 -8.04 -4.56
C PHE A 95 -1.15 -8.75 -3.26
N VAL A 96 -1.95 -9.81 -3.37
CA VAL A 96 -2.40 -10.61 -2.22
C VAL A 96 -1.70 -11.97 -2.26
N ALA A 97 -1.10 -12.39 -1.15
CA ALA A 97 -0.45 -13.68 -1.03
C ALA A 97 -1.44 -14.82 -1.36
N GLY A 98 -0.98 -15.79 -2.16
CA GLY A 98 -1.82 -16.90 -2.63
C GLY A 98 -2.83 -16.54 -3.74
N ARG A 99 -2.86 -15.29 -4.22
CA ARG A 99 -3.69 -14.86 -5.36
C ARG A 99 -2.80 -14.43 -6.54
N SER A 100 -3.35 -14.52 -7.75
CA SER A 100 -2.61 -14.27 -8.99
C SER A 100 -3.54 -13.75 -10.08
N ILE A 101 -2.95 -13.32 -11.20
CA ILE A 101 -3.69 -12.97 -12.41
C ILE A 101 -4.60 -14.12 -12.86
N ILE A 102 -4.16 -15.37 -12.64
CA ILE A 102 -4.91 -16.57 -13.00
C ILE A 102 -6.12 -16.73 -12.07
N SER A 103 -5.96 -16.52 -10.76
CA SER A 103 -7.10 -16.63 -9.84
C SER A 103 -8.13 -15.52 -10.07
N ASN A 104 -7.69 -14.32 -10.51
CA ASN A 104 -8.59 -13.25 -10.94
C ASN A 104 -9.40 -13.66 -12.18
N ALA A 105 -8.71 -14.08 -13.25
CA ALA A 105 -9.35 -14.44 -14.52
C ALA A 105 -10.31 -15.64 -14.40
N ARG A 106 -10.01 -16.59 -13.50
CA ARG A 106 -10.86 -17.77 -13.26
C ARG A 106 -12.30 -17.41 -12.87
N LEU A 107 -12.51 -16.31 -12.15
CA LEU A 107 -13.85 -15.86 -11.73
C LEU A 107 -14.75 -15.45 -12.90
N HIS A 108 -14.13 -15.07 -14.02
CA HIS A 108 -14.81 -14.58 -15.22
C HIS A 108 -14.87 -15.62 -16.33
N LYS A 109 -14.32 -16.82 -16.11
CA LYS A 109 -14.36 -17.91 -17.08
C LYS A 109 -15.82 -18.29 -17.37
N LYS A 110 -16.15 -18.49 -18.66
CA LYS A 110 -17.51 -18.83 -19.14
C LYS A 110 -18.57 -17.74 -18.93
N ARG A 111 -18.18 -16.50 -18.64
CA ARG A 111 -19.12 -15.35 -18.68
C ARG A 111 -19.29 -14.89 -20.12
N ARG A 112 -20.53 -14.64 -20.54
CA ARG A 112 -20.86 -14.20 -21.90
C ARG A 112 -20.33 -12.79 -22.22
N TYR A 113 -20.31 -11.92 -21.21
CA TYR A 113 -19.80 -10.56 -21.30
C TYR A 113 -18.86 -10.30 -20.13
N VAL A 114 -17.77 -9.57 -20.40
CA VAL A 114 -16.79 -9.13 -19.40
C VAL A 114 -16.58 -7.64 -19.61
N LEU A 115 -16.86 -6.84 -18.58
CA LEU A 115 -16.52 -5.43 -18.54
C LEU A 115 -15.19 -5.29 -17.79
N ASN A 116 -14.18 -4.74 -18.46
CA ASN A 116 -12.87 -4.43 -17.90
C ASN A 116 -12.78 -2.91 -17.72
N ILE A 117 -12.30 -2.47 -16.55
CA ILE A 117 -12.16 -1.05 -16.21
C ILE A 117 -10.79 -0.85 -15.61
N ASP A 118 -9.96 -0.03 -16.25
CA ASP A 118 -8.62 0.33 -15.75
C ASP A 118 -8.63 1.78 -15.21
N LEU A 119 -8.00 1.99 -14.04
CA LEU A 119 -7.88 3.32 -13.45
C LEU A 119 -6.62 4.04 -13.94
N GLU A 120 -6.82 5.13 -14.68
CA GLU A 120 -5.70 5.92 -15.18
C GLU A 120 -4.84 6.47 -14.03
N ASN A 121 -3.52 6.27 -14.14
CA ASN A 121 -2.52 6.78 -13.19
C ASN A 121 -2.79 6.38 -11.73
N PHE A 122 -3.39 5.19 -11.52
CA PHE A 122 -3.91 4.71 -10.24
C PHE A 122 -3.11 5.11 -8.99
N PHE A 123 -1.82 4.79 -8.94
CA PHE A 123 -0.98 5.10 -7.78
C PHE A 123 -0.85 6.60 -7.50
N SER A 124 -0.67 7.45 -8.51
CA SER A 124 -0.53 8.89 -8.29
C SER A 124 -1.86 9.58 -7.92
N THR A 125 -3.01 8.95 -8.20
CA THR A 125 -4.31 9.42 -7.70
C THR A 125 -4.50 9.19 -6.19
N ILE A 126 -3.67 8.35 -5.59
CA ILE A 126 -3.64 8.10 -4.15
C ILE A 126 -2.69 9.09 -3.49
N HIS A 127 -3.25 10.23 -3.07
CA HIS A 127 -2.50 11.29 -2.41
C HIS A 127 -2.30 11.04 -0.90
N PHE A 128 -1.34 11.76 -0.32
CA PHE A 128 -0.94 11.71 1.08
C PHE A 128 -2.12 11.74 2.07
N GLY A 129 -3.06 12.67 1.85
CA GLY A 129 -4.27 12.80 2.68
C GLY A 129 -5.15 11.55 2.68
N ARG A 130 -5.24 10.80 1.57
CA ARG A 130 -5.97 9.53 1.49
C ARG A 130 -5.27 8.43 2.29
N VAL A 131 -3.94 8.36 2.22
CA VAL A 131 -3.15 7.40 3.01
C VAL A 131 -3.27 7.70 4.49
N ARG A 132 -3.10 8.98 4.89
CA ARG A 132 -3.28 9.43 6.27
C ARG A 132 -4.71 9.14 6.78
N GLY A 133 -5.73 9.51 6.00
CA GLY A 133 -7.13 9.28 6.36
C GLY A 133 -7.49 7.80 6.46
N MET A 134 -6.85 6.94 5.65
CA MET A 134 -7.01 5.49 5.75
C MET A 134 -6.51 4.97 7.11
N PHE A 135 -5.32 5.39 7.56
CA PHE A 135 -4.79 5.00 8.88
C PHE A 135 -5.58 5.56 10.07
N MET A 136 -6.13 6.77 9.93
CA MET A 136 -6.99 7.37 10.97
C MET A 136 -8.37 6.72 11.02
N GLY A 137 -8.86 6.20 9.89
CA GLY A 137 -10.19 5.61 9.79
C GLY A 137 -10.28 4.19 10.35
N ASN A 138 -11.51 3.74 10.57
CA ASN A 138 -11.80 2.36 10.90
C ASN A 138 -11.31 1.40 9.78
N PRO A 139 -10.64 0.28 10.09
CA PRO A 139 -10.49 -0.32 11.43
C PRO A 139 -9.20 0.07 12.18
N TYR A 140 -8.37 0.95 11.63
CA TYR A 140 -7.03 1.22 12.16
C TYR A 140 -7.02 2.24 13.30
N ASN A 141 -7.86 3.28 13.20
CA ASN A 141 -8.12 4.24 14.28
C ASN A 141 -6.84 4.85 14.91
N LEU A 142 -5.78 5.02 14.11
CA LEU A 142 -4.53 5.59 14.60
C LEU A 142 -4.67 7.10 14.78
N ASN A 143 -3.90 7.65 15.72
CA ASN A 143 -3.95 9.09 15.98
C ASN A 143 -3.31 9.91 14.84
N ASN A 144 -3.43 11.24 14.95
CA ASN A 144 -2.96 12.18 13.93
C ASN A 144 -1.45 12.10 13.67
N GLU A 145 -0.64 11.98 14.72
CA GLU A 145 0.82 11.95 14.62
C GLU A 145 1.26 10.69 13.88
N VAL A 146 0.83 9.53 14.37
CA VAL A 146 1.23 8.22 13.84
C VAL A 146 0.80 8.09 12.38
N SER A 147 -0.45 8.42 12.08
CA SER A 147 -0.99 8.36 10.71
C SER A 147 -0.25 9.27 9.74
N THR A 148 0.22 10.42 10.19
CA THR A 148 0.99 11.37 9.39
C THR A 148 2.37 10.81 9.06
N ILE A 149 3.06 10.23 10.05
CA ILE A 149 4.39 9.64 9.85
C ILE A 149 4.31 8.40 8.96
N LEU A 150 3.32 7.52 9.16
CA LEU A 150 3.11 6.37 8.28
C LEU A 150 2.83 6.80 6.83
N ALA A 151 2.01 7.83 6.64
CA ALA A 151 1.78 8.40 5.32
C ALA A 151 3.06 9.01 4.71
N GLN A 152 3.95 9.61 5.51
CA GLN A 152 5.25 10.12 5.07
C GLN A 152 6.21 9.01 4.66
N ILE A 153 6.18 7.85 5.33
CA ILE A 153 6.95 6.67 4.93
C ILE A 153 6.43 6.13 3.59
N CYS A 154 5.11 6.09 3.40
CA CYS A 154 4.50 5.49 2.21
C CYS A 154 4.51 6.38 0.98
N CYS A 155 4.45 7.71 1.13
CA CYS A 155 4.31 8.64 0.03
C CYS A 155 5.64 9.30 -0.36
N HIS A 156 5.73 9.71 -1.61
CA HIS A 156 6.77 10.58 -2.14
C HIS A 156 6.10 11.64 -3.02
N ASP A 157 6.56 12.89 -2.93
CA ASP A 157 5.94 14.03 -3.61
C ASP A 157 4.40 14.08 -3.43
N LYS A 158 3.97 13.82 -2.20
CA LYS A 158 2.56 13.81 -1.75
C LYS A 158 1.67 12.75 -2.39
N VAL A 159 2.22 11.77 -3.11
CA VAL A 159 1.46 10.67 -3.72
C VAL A 159 2.09 9.32 -3.43
N LEU A 160 1.37 8.24 -3.71
CA LEU A 160 1.88 6.88 -3.59
C LEU A 160 2.81 6.59 -4.79
N PRO A 161 4.13 6.35 -4.58
CA PRO A 161 5.06 6.21 -5.69
C PRO A 161 4.98 4.82 -6.33
N GLN A 162 5.13 4.77 -7.65
CA GLN A 162 5.29 3.51 -8.36
C GLN A 162 6.71 2.97 -8.14
N GLY A 163 6.83 1.80 -7.51
CA GLY A 163 8.12 1.16 -7.21
C GLY A 163 8.47 1.09 -5.72
N ALA A 164 7.69 1.72 -4.83
CA ALA A 164 7.88 1.54 -3.39
C ALA A 164 7.26 0.22 -2.88
N PRO A 165 7.93 -0.49 -1.93
CA PRO A 165 7.43 -1.73 -1.36
C PRO A 165 6.05 -1.64 -0.70
N THR A 166 5.68 -0.50 -0.11
CA THR A 166 4.38 -0.33 0.57
C THR A 166 3.25 0.04 -0.38
N SER A 167 3.53 0.61 -1.54
CA SER A 167 2.51 1.08 -2.47
C SER A 167 1.45 0.02 -2.83
N PRO A 168 1.82 -1.24 -3.13
CA PRO A 168 0.86 -2.27 -3.49
C PRO A 168 -0.16 -2.61 -2.39
N ILE A 169 0.28 -2.69 -1.13
CA ILE A 169 -0.62 -3.00 -0.01
C ILE A 169 -1.46 -1.79 0.39
N ILE A 170 -0.89 -0.58 0.37
CA ILE A 170 -1.61 0.66 0.67
C ILE A 170 -2.73 0.91 -0.34
N SER A 171 -2.49 0.68 -1.63
CA SER A 171 -3.52 0.86 -2.66
C SER A 171 -4.69 -0.11 -2.46
N ASN A 172 -4.39 -1.37 -2.08
CA ASN A 172 -5.40 -2.36 -1.73
C ASN A 172 -6.19 -2.02 -0.46
N MET A 173 -5.54 -1.50 0.58
CA MET A 173 -6.21 -1.03 1.79
C MET A 173 -7.17 0.13 1.49
N ILE A 174 -6.75 1.08 0.65
CA ILE A 174 -7.57 2.23 0.24
C ILE A 174 -8.77 1.78 -0.62
N CYS A 175 -8.57 0.84 -1.53
CA CYS A 175 -9.63 0.29 -2.37
C CYS A 175 -10.63 -0.59 -1.61
N ALA A 176 -10.42 -0.94 -0.34
CA ALA A 176 -11.31 -1.83 0.40
C ALA A 176 -12.77 -1.33 0.48
N ARG A 177 -12.98 -0.01 0.56
CA ARG A 177 -14.34 0.61 0.54
C ARG A 177 -14.94 0.60 -0.87
N LEU A 178 -14.12 0.80 -1.91
CA LEU A 178 -14.53 0.68 -3.31
C LEU A 178 -14.97 -0.76 -3.59
N ASP A 179 -14.15 -1.74 -3.21
CA ASP A 179 -14.43 -3.16 -3.37
C ASP A 179 -15.74 -3.56 -2.70
N ALA A 180 -15.99 -3.11 -1.48
CA ALA A 180 -17.24 -3.40 -0.78
C ALA A 180 -18.48 -2.89 -1.56
N LYS A 181 -18.40 -1.68 -2.10
CA LYS A 181 -19.49 -1.08 -2.90
C LYS A 181 -19.69 -1.80 -4.24
N LEU A 182 -18.61 -2.10 -4.95
CA LEU A 182 -18.68 -2.80 -6.24
C LEU A 182 -19.12 -4.25 -6.08
N GLN A 183 -18.67 -4.95 -5.02
CA GLN A 183 -19.19 -6.27 -4.67
C GLN A 183 -20.70 -6.23 -4.39
N GLN A 184 -21.18 -5.22 -3.66
CA GLN A 184 -22.62 -5.06 -3.39
C GLN A 184 -23.41 -4.79 -4.67
N LEU A 185 -22.91 -3.91 -5.55
CA LEU A 185 -23.52 -3.63 -6.84
C LEU A 185 -23.56 -4.87 -7.73
N ALA A 186 -22.44 -5.58 -7.84
CA ALA A 186 -22.35 -6.82 -8.61
C ALA A 186 -23.34 -7.86 -8.08
N LYS A 187 -23.43 -8.04 -6.76
CA LYS A 187 -24.42 -8.93 -6.13
C LYS A 187 -25.85 -8.54 -6.49
N LYS A 188 -26.20 -7.24 -6.44
CA LYS A 188 -27.54 -6.73 -6.79
C LYS A 188 -27.92 -7.07 -8.24
N HIS A 189 -26.95 -7.02 -9.16
CA HIS A 189 -27.16 -7.28 -10.58
C HIS A 189 -26.71 -8.68 -11.02
N GLN A 190 -26.51 -9.61 -10.08
CA GLN A 190 -26.09 -11.00 -10.35
C GLN A 190 -24.81 -11.11 -11.21
N CYS A 191 -23.93 -10.12 -11.09
CA CYS A 191 -22.64 -10.05 -11.75
C CYS A 191 -21.52 -10.54 -10.82
N THR A 192 -20.39 -10.92 -11.40
CA THR A 192 -19.16 -11.24 -10.66
C THR A 192 -18.21 -10.06 -10.72
N TYR A 193 -17.68 -9.64 -9.57
CA TYR A 193 -16.68 -8.58 -9.46
C TYR A 193 -15.40 -9.14 -8.85
N SER A 194 -14.27 -8.79 -9.45
CA SER A 194 -12.93 -8.99 -8.90
C SER A 194 -12.04 -7.83 -9.35
N ARG A 195 -10.95 -7.60 -8.62
CA ARG A 195 -9.98 -6.53 -8.88
C ARG A 195 -8.55 -7.05 -8.78
N TYR A 196 -7.74 -6.82 -9.79
CA TYR A 196 -6.30 -7.03 -9.81
C TYR A 196 -5.56 -5.69 -9.90
N ALA A 197 -5.14 -5.17 -8.74
CA ALA A 197 -4.53 -3.83 -8.63
C ALA A 197 -5.50 -2.72 -9.05
N ASP A 198 -5.25 -2.07 -10.18
CA ASP A 198 -6.03 -1.00 -10.80
C ASP A 198 -7.14 -1.48 -11.75
N ASP A 199 -7.09 -2.75 -12.16
CA ASP A 199 -8.06 -3.45 -13.02
C ASP A 199 -9.14 -4.17 -12.21
#